data_AF-A0A843C1K2-F1
#
_entry.id   AF-A0A843C1K2-F1
#
_cell.length_a   1.000
_cell.length_b   1.000
_cell.length_c   1.000
_cell.angle_alpha   90.00
_cell.angle_beta   90.00
_cell.angle_gamma   90.00
#
_symmetry.space_group_name_H-M   'P 1'
#
loop_
_entity.id
_entity.type
_entity.pdbx_description
1 polymer ?
#
loop_
_entity_poly.entity_id
_entity_poly.type
_entity_poly.pdbx_seq_one_letter_code
_entity_poly.pdbx_strand_id
1 'polypeptide(L)'
;IIQGILNNEYGEEWWWEGVPSDVRKKYGERVQETRLKDERKLPELYFIDFYDYGKIIEAKPNKRAFSSYMANPKEWKKRLDDLEPIRNAIMHCRSQYLAEETISRLKESCVELQKLVEIVNKKSKQFLS
;
A
#
# COMPACT_ATOMS: atom_id res chain seq x y z
N ILE A 1 2.84 6.71 -0.18
CA ILE A 1 1.69 7.04 -1.06
C ILE A 1 0.37 6.96 -0.31
N ILE A 2 -0.05 5.77 0.14
CA ILE A 2 -1.35 5.57 0.81
C ILE A 2 -1.56 6.52 1.99
N GLN A 3 -0.66 6.53 2.97
CA GLN A 3 -0.74 7.46 4.11
C GLN A 3 -0.79 8.92 3.66
N GLY A 4 0.01 9.32 2.66
CA GLY A 4 -0.03 10.70 2.14
C GLY A 4 -1.38 11.07 1.52
N ILE A 5 -1.99 10.16 0.76
CA ILE A 5 -3.33 10.37 0.18
C ILE A 5 -4.39 10.45 1.27
N LEU A 6 -4.34 9.55 2.26
CA LEU A 6 -5.30 9.55 3.37
C LEU A 6 -5.12 10.76 4.29
N ASN A 7 -3.89 11.19 4.58
CA ASN A 7 -3.61 12.43 5.32
C ASN A 7 -4.21 13.65 4.63
N ASN A 8 -4.13 13.71 3.29
CA ASN A 8 -4.71 14.83 2.54
C ASN A 8 -6.25 14.85 2.61
N GLU A 9 -6.90 13.70 2.73
CA GLU A 9 -8.36 13.59 2.79
C GLU A 9 -8.90 13.73 4.23
N TYR A 10 -8.23 13.13 5.21
CA TYR A 10 -8.73 12.93 6.58
C TYR A 10 -7.88 13.63 7.65
N GLY A 11 -6.76 14.26 7.29
CA GLY A 11 -5.88 14.93 8.24
C GLY A 11 -5.18 13.96 9.20
N GLU A 12 -5.05 14.35 10.46
CA GLU A 12 -4.42 13.54 11.51
C GLU A 12 -5.21 12.26 11.83
N GLU A 13 -6.52 12.27 11.56
CA GLU A 13 -7.44 11.15 11.81
C GLU A 13 -7.43 10.10 10.68
N TRP A 14 -6.52 10.21 9.72
CA TRP A 14 -6.42 9.31 8.56
C TRP A 14 -6.38 7.82 8.92
N TRP A 15 -5.78 7.47 10.06
CA TRP A 15 -5.72 6.08 10.51
C TRP A 15 -7.11 5.57 10.91
N TRP A 16 -7.89 6.39 11.61
CA TRP A 16 -9.19 6.00 12.15
C TRP A 16 -10.29 6.05 11.09
N GLU A 17 -10.27 7.09 10.25
CA GLU A 17 -11.28 7.36 9.22
C GLU A 17 -10.95 6.67 7.89
N GLY A 18 -9.67 6.65 7.51
CA GLY A 18 -9.21 6.16 6.21
C GLY A 18 -8.86 4.67 6.19
N VAL A 19 -8.60 4.04 7.34
CA VAL A 19 -8.23 2.61 7.38
C VAL A 19 -9.40 1.76 7.87
N PRO A 20 -9.85 0.76 7.08
CA PRO A 20 -10.91 -0.17 7.48
C PRO A 20 -10.63 -0.83 8.83
N SER A 21 -11.69 -1.05 9.62
CA SER A 21 -11.57 -1.58 10.98
C SER A 21 -10.97 -2.98 11.04
N ASP A 22 -11.21 -3.82 10.04
CA ASP A 22 -10.63 -5.15 9.93
C ASP A 22 -9.12 -5.11 9.63
N VAL A 23 -8.66 -4.15 8.83
CA VAL A 23 -7.24 -3.89 8.59
C VAL A 23 -6.57 -3.39 9.89
N ARG A 24 -7.20 -2.46 10.61
CA ARG A 24 -6.70 -1.98 11.91
C ARG A 24 -6.62 -3.10 12.96
N LYS A 25 -7.58 -4.02 12.97
CA LYS A 25 -7.56 -5.19 13.86
C LYS A 25 -6.35 -6.09 13.57
N LYS A 26 -6.13 -6.46 12.31
CA LYS A 26 -4.97 -7.25 11.88
C LYS A 26 -3.64 -6.57 12.20
N TYR A 27 -3.57 -5.24 12.02
CA TYR A 27 -2.42 -4.44 12.43
C TYR A 27 -2.11 -4.67 13.92
N GLY A 28 -3.13 -4.54 14.78
CA GLY A 28 -2.99 -4.76 16.22
C GLY A 28 -2.46 -6.15 16.55
N GLU A 29 -2.98 -7.19 15.89
CA GLU A 29 -2.52 -8.58 16.04
C GLU A 29 -1.03 -8.71 15.68
N ARG A 30 -0.61 -8.17 14.52
CA ARG A 30 0.79 -8.24 14.05
C ARG A 30 1.77 -7.47 14.93
N VAL A 31 1.36 -6.32 15.47
CA VAL A 31 2.18 -5.56 16.42
C VAL A 31 2.41 -6.35 17.72
N GLN A 32 1.41 -7.11 18.18
CA GLN A 32 1.57 -7.98 19.36
C GLN A 32 2.48 -9.17 19.08
N GLU A 33 2.38 -9.77 17.89
CA GLU A 33 3.24 -10.88 17.44
C GLU A 33 4.70 -10.48 17.23
N THR A 34 4.95 -9.17 17.06
CA THR A 34 6.29 -8.63 16.87
C THR A 34 7.16 -8.83 18.11
N ARG A 35 8.21 -9.65 17.94
CA ARG A 35 9.11 -10.10 19.01
C ARG A 35 10.04 -9.00 19.51
N LEU A 36 10.47 -8.11 18.62
CA LEU A 36 11.37 -7.00 18.96
C LEU A 36 10.55 -5.78 19.36
N LYS A 37 10.72 -5.32 20.60
CA LYS A 37 9.97 -4.17 21.12
C LYS A 37 10.24 -2.88 20.33
N ASP A 38 11.45 -2.73 19.78
CA ASP A 38 11.81 -1.54 19.00
C ASP A 38 11.13 -1.50 17.64
N GLU A 39 10.81 -2.65 17.05
CA GLU A 39 10.06 -2.70 15.80
C GLU A 39 8.66 -2.13 15.98
N ARG A 40 8.06 -2.21 17.18
CA ARG A 40 6.72 -1.66 17.48
C ARG A 40 6.63 -0.14 17.36
N LYS A 41 7.76 0.57 17.22
CA LYS A 41 7.82 2.02 16.97
C LYS A 41 7.85 2.35 15.47
N LEU A 42 7.90 1.35 14.60
CA LEU A 42 7.86 1.55 13.16
C LEU A 42 6.48 2.08 12.73
N PRO A 43 6.41 2.83 11.61
CA PRO A 43 5.15 3.36 11.10
C PRO A 43 4.09 2.26 10.90
N GLU A 44 2.81 2.61 11.08
CA GLU A 44 1.72 1.64 11.09
C GLU A 44 1.64 0.82 9.80
N LEU A 45 1.91 1.47 8.67
CA LEU A 45 1.90 0.82 7.36
C LEU A 45 2.95 -0.28 7.20
N TYR A 46 3.99 -0.33 8.05
CA TYR A 46 5.01 -1.40 7.97
C TYR A 46 4.48 -2.75 8.45
N PHE A 47 3.37 -2.75 9.19
CA PHE A 47 2.74 -3.94 9.73
C PHE A 47 1.55 -4.42 8.88
N ILE A 48 1.29 -3.78 7.74
CA ILE A 48 0.24 -4.21 6.81
C ILE A 48 0.82 -4.71 5.49
N ASP A 49 0.11 -5.63 4.83
CA ASP A 49 0.58 -6.32 3.62
C ASP A 49 -0.08 -5.76 2.35
N PHE A 50 0.26 -6.31 1.18
CA PHE A 50 -0.28 -5.85 -0.10
C PHE A 50 -1.79 -6.05 -0.21
N TYR A 51 -2.32 -7.12 0.39
CA TYR A 51 -3.76 -7.37 0.43
C TYR A 51 -4.49 -6.30 1.25
N ASP A 52 -3.94 -5.91 2.40
CA ASP A 52 -4.50 -4.86 3.25
C ASP A 52 -4.42 -3.47 2.59
N TYR A 53 -3.33 -3.18 1.85
CA TYR A 53 -3.27 -1.97 1.01
C TYR A 53 -4.38 -1.94 -0.04
N GLY A 54 -4.67 -3.07 -0.70
CA GLY A 54 -5.77 -3.19 -1.64
C GLY A 54 -7.12 -2.87 -1.01
N LYS A 55 -7.37 -3.39 0.20
CA LYS A 55 -8.58 -3.07 0.98
C LYS A 55 -8.72 -1.59 1.29
N ILE A 56 -7.64 -0.93 1.69
CA ILE A 56 -7.64 0.52 1.96
C ILE A 56 -7.97 1.29 0.68
N ILE A 57 -7.34 0.95 -0.44
CA ILE A 57 -7.55 1.65 -1.72
C ILE A 57 -8.99 1.48 -2.22
N GLU A 58 -9.58 0.29 -2.08
CA GLU A 58 -10.93 -0.02 -2.56
C GLU A 58 -12.05 0.36 -1.59
N ALA A 59 -11.71 0.74 -0.35
CA ALA A 59 -12.69 1.13 0.67
C ALA A 59 -13.62 2.22 0.13
N LYS A 60 -14.94 2.02 0.30
CA LYS A 60 -15.97 2.95 -0.16
C LYS A 60 -15.70 4.42 0.23
N PRO A 61 -15.31 4.77 1.47
CA PRO A 61 -15.01 6.16 1.82
C PRO A 61 -13.81 6.72 1.04
N ASN A 62 -12.82 5.89 0.73
CA ASN A 62 -11.56 6.33 0.14
C ASN A 62 -11.58 6.42 -1.39
N LYS A 63 -12.61 5.86 -2.05
CA LYS A 63 -12.69 5.81 -3.52
C LYS A 63 -12.48 7.17 -4.16
N ARG A 64 -13.08 8.23 -3.59
CA ARG A 64 -12.96 9.59 -4.13
C ARG A 64 -11.52 10.11 -4.02
N ALA A 65 -10.91 9.96 -2.84
CA ALA A 65 -9.54 10.37 -2.57
C ALA A 65 -8.58 9.71 -3.56
N PHE A 66 -8.60 8.37 -3.65
CA PHE A 66 -7.70 7.63 -4.53
C PHE A 66 -7.95 7.87 -6.02
N SER A 67 -9.21 7.99 -6.47
CA SER A 67 -9.53 8.26 -7.88
C SER A 67 -8.92 9.56 -8.41
N SER A 68 -8.59 10.51 -7.51
CA SER A 68 -7.92 11.74 -7.91
C SER A 68 -6.42 11.56 -8.24
N TYR A 69 -5.80 10.47 -7.81
CA TYR A 69 -4.39 10.14 -8.04
C TYR A 69 -4.21 8.96 -9.01
N MET A 70 -5.16 8.04 -9.05
CA MET A 70 -5.12 6.87 -9.92
C MET A 70 -6.42 6.77 -10.72
N ALA A 71 -6.29 6.57 -12.04
CA ALA A 71 -7.45 6.46 -12.93
C ALA A 71 -8.36 5.27 -12.58
N ASN A 72 -7.78 4.19 -12.05
CA ASN A 72 -8.51 2.98 -11.69
C ASN A 72 -7.98 2.35 -10.39
N PRO A 73 -8.59 2.64 -9.23
CA PRO A 73 -8.21 2.04 -7.96
C PRO A 73 -8.30 0.50 -7.93
N LYS A 74 -9.21 -0.09 -8.70
CA LYS A 74 -9.33 -1.56 -8.80
C LYS A 74 -8.13 -2.18 -9.50
N GLU A 75 -7.56 -1.49 -10.49
CA GLU A 75 -6.36 -1.96 -11.19
C GLU A 75 -5.18 -2.05 -10.22
N TRP A 76 -5.05 -1.07 -9.31
CA TRP A 76 -4.02 -1.10 -8.28
C TRP A 76 -4.18 -2.25 -7.30
N LYS A 77 -5.42 -2.59 -6.91
CA LYS A 77 -5.66 -3.79 -6.13
C LYS A 77 -5.19 -5.06 -6.86
N LYS A 78 -5.49 -5.19 -8.15
CA LYS A 78 -5.00 -6.32 -8.96
C LYS A 78 -3.47 -6.37 -9.00
N ARG A 79 -2.81 -5.23 -9.20
CA ARG A 79 -1.34 -5.14 -9.19
C ARG A 79 -0.75 -5.55 -7.83
N LEU A 80 -1.39 -5.18 -6.73
CA LEU A 80 -0.99 -5.58 -5.38
C LEU A 80 -1.15 -7.09 -5.16
N ASP A 81 -2.27 -7.67 -5.59
CA ASP A 81 -2.49 -9.13 -5.54
C ASP A 81 -1.41 -9.87 -6.35
N ASP A 82 -1.03 -9.33 -7.51
CA ASP A 82 -0.01 -9.89 -8.39
C ASP A 82 1.41 -9.83 -7.78
N LEU A 83 1.67 -8.83 -6.93
CA LEU A 83 2.96 -8.66 -6.23
C LEU A 83 3.09 -9.54 -4.97
N GLU A 84 1.98 -9.93 -4.35
CA GLU A 84 1.96 -10.76 -3.15
C GLU A 84 2.73 -12.10 -3.30
N PRO A 85 2.51 -12.91 -4.36
CA PRO A 85 3.28 -14.14 -4.54
C PRO A 85 4.78 -13.88 -4.77
N ILE A 86 5.14 -12.75 -5.39
CA ILE A 86 6.54 -12.36 -5.62
C ILE A 86 7.22 -12.02 -4.30
N ARG A 87 6.57 -11.22 -3.45
CA ARG A 87 7.02 -10.91 -2.09
C ARG A 87 7.23 -12.19 -1.27
N ASN A 88 6.26 -13.09 -1.31
CA ASN A 88 6.31 -14.34 -0.55
C ASN A 88 7.43 -15.28 -1.06
N ALA A 89 7.67 -15.31 -2.37
CA ALA A 89 8.79 -16.03 -2.95
C ALA A 89 10.15 -15.51 -2.48
N ILE A 90 10.33 -14.18 -2.47
CA ILE A 90 11.55 -13.53 -1.98
C ILE A 90 11.76 -13.84 -0.49
N MET A 91 10.71 -13.65 0.33
CA MET A 91 10.74 -13.88 1.78
C MET A 91 11.12 -15.33 2.14
N HIS A 92 10.63 -16.30 1.37
CA HIS A 92 10.91 -17.71 1.59
C HIS A 92 12.10 -18.25 0.77
N CYS A 93 12.86 -17.38 0.10
CA CYS A 93 13.99 -17.73 -0.77
C CYS A 93 13.64 -18.83 -1.80
N ARG A 94 12.42 -18.82 -2.33
CA ARG A 94 11.93 -19.84 -3.28
C ARG A 94 12.33 -19.47 -4.71
N SER A 95 13.49 -19.93 -5.15
CA SER A 95 14.07 -19.64 -6.48
C SER A 95 13.15 -20.00 -7.65
N GLN A 96 12.29 -21.01 -7.49
CA GLN A 96 11.31 -21.47 -8.50
C GLN A 96 10.23 -20.43 -8.87
N TYR A 97 10.10 -19.34 -8.11
CA TYR A 97 9.17 -18.24 -8.39
C TYR A 97 9.86 -17.00 -8.99
N LEU A 98 11.16 -17.07 -9.28
CA LEU A 98 11.92 -16.00 -9.94
C LEU A 98 12.09 -16.25 -11.45
N ALA A 99 11.08 -16.84 -12.08
CA ALA A 99 11.02 -16.98 -13.53
C ALA A 99 11.01 -15.61 -14.23
N GLU A 100 11.45 -15.55 -15.49
CA GLU A 100 11.53 -14.31 -16.27
C GLU A 100 10.20 -13.54 -16.30
N GLU A 101 9.08 -14.26 -16.43
CA GLU A 101 7.73 -13.67 -16.40
C GLU A 101 7.46 -12.92 -15.09
N THR A 102 7.86 -13.49 -13.95
CA THR A 102 7.66 -12.88 -12.63
C THR A 102 8.53 -11.63 -12.48
N ILE A 103 9.77 -11.68 -12.99
CA ILE A 103 10.66 -10.52 -13.04
C ILE A 103 10.08 -9.42 -13.94
N SER A 104 9.47 -9.76 -15.08
CA SER A 104 8.81 -8.80 -15.97
C SER A 104 7.66 -8.10 -15.26
N ARG A 105 6.76 -8.85 -14.62
CA ARG A 105 5.61 -8.31 -13.87
C ARG A 105 6.04 -7.39 -12.73
N LEU A 106 7.12 -7.73 -12.03
CA LEU A 106 7.71 -6.87 -11.01
C LEU A 106 8.22 -5.56 -11.61
N LYS A 107 8.98 -5.63 -12.71
CA LYS A 107 9.51 -4.45 -13.42
C LYS A 107 8.39 -3.53 -13.89
N GLU A 108 7.34 -4.07 -14.52
CA GLU A 108 6.17 -3.31 -14.94
C GLU A 108 5.48 -2.63 -13.76
N SER A 109 5.31 -3.35 -12.64
CA SER A 109 4.73 -2.78 -11.43
C SER A 109 5.58 -1.66 -10.84
N CYS A 110 6.91 -1.77 -10.89
CA CYS A 110 7.82 -0.70 -10.47
C CYS A 110 7.66 0.56 -11.33
N VAL A 111 7.56 0.41 -12.65
CA VAL A 111 7.36 1.54 -13.57
C VAL A 111 6.04 2.27 -13.27
N GLU A 112 4.94 1.53 -13.08
CA GLU A 112 3.66 2.14 -12.75
C GLU A 112 3.66 2.81 -11.36
N LEU A 113 4.36 2.21 -10.38
CA LEU A 113 4.52 2.83 -9.05
C LEU A 113 5.30 4.14 -9.15
N GLN A 114 6.36 4.19 -9.96
CA GLN A 114 7.14 5.41 -10.18
C GLN A 114 6.28 6.53 -10.78
N LYS A 115 5.46 6.22 -11.79
CA LYS A 115 4.50 7.19 -12.36
C LYS A 115 3.52 7.71 -11.31
N LEU A 116 3.00 6.82 -10.45
CA LEU A 116 2.09 7.22 -9.38
C LEU A 116 2.78 8.13 -8.34
N VAL A 117 4.03 7.83 -7.97
CA VAL A 117 4.83 8.68 -7.09
C VAL A 117 5.01 10.08 -7.68
N GLU A 118 5.31 10.18 -8.98
CA GLU A 118 5.45 11.47 -9.66
C GLU A 118 4.15 12.28 -9.66
N ILE A 119 3.01 11.63 -9.90
CA ILE A 119 1.68 12.29 -9.85
C ILE A 119 1.41 12.83 -8.45
N VAL A 120 1.63 12.00 -7.43
CA VAL A 120 1.43 12.40 -6.01
C VAL A 120 2.33 13.57 -5.66
N ASN A 121 3.63 13.51 -6.02
CA ASN A 121 4.58 14.57 -5.74
C ASN A 121 4.23 15.89 -6.45
N LYS A 122 3.76 15.84 -7.70
CA LYS A 122 3.30 17.03 -8.43
C LYS A 122 2.08 17.67 -7.77
N LYS A 123 1.11 16.85 -7.35
CA LYS A 123 -0.09 17.34 -6.66
C LYS A 123 0.24 17.93 -5.29
N SER A 124 1.06 17.26 -4.49
CA SER A 124 1.48 17.79 -3.19
C SER A 124 2.20 19.14 -3.27
N LYS A 125 2.94 19.41 -4.35
CA LYS A 125 3.58 20.72 -4.59
C LYS A 125 2.60 21.82 -4.97
N GLN A 126 1.52 21.51 -5.69
CA GLN A 126 0.48 22.49 -6.05
C GLN A 126 -0.36 22.98 -4.87
N PHE A 127 -0.44 22.21 -3.78
CA PHE A 127 -1.15 22.63 -2.56
C PHE A 127 -0.29 23.49 -1.62
N LEU A 128 1.01 23.61 -1.88
CA LEU A 128 1.97 24.41 -1.10
C LEU A 128 2.41 25.70 -1.82
N SER A 129 1.84 25.98 -3.00
CA SER A 129 2.08 27.19 -3.83
C SER A 129 0.82 28.04 -3.90
#